data_AF-A0A428Q0K2-F1
#
_entry.id   AF-A0A428Q0K2-F1
#
_cell.length_a   1.000
_cell.length_b   1.000
_cell.length_c   1.000
_cell.angle_alpha   90.00
_cell.angle_beta   90.00
_cell.angle_gamma   90.00
#
_symmetry.space_group_name_H-M   'P 1'
#
loop_
_entity.id
_entity.type
_entity.pdbx_description
1 polymer ?
#
loop_
_entity_poly.entity_id
_entity_poly.type
_entity_poly.pdbx_seq_one_letter_code
_entity_poly.pdbx_strand_id
1 'polypeptide(L)'
;MAAPSFAPLDASKLEIKAHDTPKPVPDVDSPELASLKVSTDRMVVATWTSHQGWANPQVVPYGPVPLMPSASALQYATQCFEGMKLFRGYDGRLRLFRPLYNCERMLKSATRISLPGFDPE
;
A
#
# COMPACT_ATOMS: atom_id res chain seq x y z
N MET A 1 25.73 -22.07 -5.36
CA MET A 1 25.34 -20.83 -6.07
C MET A 1 24.88 -19.84 -5.00
N ALA A 2 25.45 -18.64 -4.96
CA ALA A 2 24.95 -17.59 -4.06
C ALA A 2 23.51 -17.25 -4.49
N ALA A 3 22.60 -17.14 -3.52
CA ALA A 3 21.23 -16.72 -3.81
C ALA A 3 21.26 -15.33 -4.49
N PRO A 4 20.46 -15.09 -5.54
CA PRO A 4 20.38 -13.76 -6.13
C PRO A 4 19.94 -12.75 -5.06
N SER A 5 20.70 -11.66 -4.93
CA SER A 5 20.36 -10.57 -4.01
C SER A 5 19.33 -9.67 -4.68
N PHE A 6 18.07 -9.78 -4.26
CA PHE A 6 17.00 -8.87 -4.71
C PHE A 6 17.15 -7.50 -4.06
N ALA A 7 16.81 -6.43 -4.78
CA ALA A 7 16.73 -5.10 -4.19
C ALA A 7 15.67 -5.08 -3.06
N PRO A 8 15.98 -4.51 -1.87
CA PRO A 8 15.02 -4.38 -0.79
C PRO A 8 13.98 -3.29 -1.10
N LEU A 9 12.82 -3.38 -0.44
CA LEU A 9 11.87 -2.27 -0.44
C LEU A 9 12.44 -1.15 0.43
N ASP A 10 12.64 0.03 -0.15
CA ASP A 10 13.35 1.14 0.48
C ASP A 10 12.50 2.41 0.47
N ALA A 11 11.96 2.76 1.64
CA ALA A 11 11.11 3.92 1.81
C ALA A 11 11.86 5.25 1.62
N SER A 12 13.19 5.28 1.78
CA SER A 12 13.99 6.50 1.57
C SER A 12 14.02 6.93 0.10
N LYS A 13 13.70 6.02 -0.81
CA LYS A 13 13.60 6.24 -2.26
C LYS A 13 12.18 6.51 -2.75
N LEU A 14 11.24 6.81 -1.84
CA LEU A 14 9.86 7.08 -2.19
C LEU A 14 9.75 8.26 -3.16
N GLU A 15 9.16 8.01 -4.32
CA GLU A 15 8.88 9.03 -5.32
C GLU A 15 7.44 9.53 -5.17
N ILE A 16 7.24 10.85 -5.06
CA ILE A 16 5.91 11.45 -4.99
C ILE A 16 5.58 12.08 -6.33
N LYS A 17 4.59 11.52 -7.04
CA LYS A 17 4.13 12.10 -8.32
C LYS A 17 3.18 13.27 -8.07
N ALA A 18 3.26 14.28 -8.94
CA ALA A 18 2.37 15.42 -8.91
C ALA A 18 0.90 15.00 -9.04
N HIS A 19 0.01 15.78 -8.43
CA HIS A 19 -1.44 15.59 -8.51
C HIS A 19 -2.11 16.95 -8.44
N ASP A 20 -2.39 17.52 -9.61
CA ASP A 20 -2.71 18.95 -9.76
C ASP A 20 -4.18 19.28 -9.47
N THR A 21 -5.04 18.26 -9.41
CA THR A 21 -6.48 18.39 -9.19
C THR A 21 -6.96 17.51 -8.02
N PRO A 22 -6.61 17.85 -6.76
CA PRO A 22 -7.12 17.16 -5.59
C PRO A 22 -8.65 17.31 -5.47
N LYS A 23 -9.32 16.25 -5.02
CA LYS A 23 -10.75 16.29 -4.71
C LYS A 23 -10.96 17.04 -3.39
N PRO A 24 -12.13 17.69 -3.23
CA PRO A 24 -12.50 18.26 -1.94
C PRO A 24 -12.60 17.15 -0.88
N VAL A 25 -12.17 17.47 0.34
CA VAL A 25 -12.36 16.59 1.49
C VAL A 25 -13.85 16.63 1.88
N PRO A 26 -14.54 15.49 1.97
CA PRO A 26 -15.93 15.46 2.41
C PRO A 26 -16.10 15.99 3.84
N ASP A 27 -17.26 16.55 4.13
CA ASP A 27 -17.64 16.96 5.48
C ASP A 27 -17.83 15.75 6.41
N VAL A 28 -17.67 15.96 7.72
CA VAL A 28 -17.65 14.89 8.74
C VAL A 28 -18.97 14.09 8.80
N ASP A 29 -20.10 14.71 8.47
CA ASP A 29 -21.43 14.08 8.52
C ASP A 29 -22.05 13.93 7.12
N SER A 30 -21.23 13.97 6.08
CA SER A 30 -21.72 13.90 4.71
C SER A 30 -22.20 12.49 4.34
N PRO A 31 -23.26 12.35 3.51
CA PRO A 31 -23.71 11.06 3.00
C PRO A 31 -22.61 10.28 2.27
N GLU A 32 -21.69 11.00 1.61
CA GLU A 32 -20.53 10.44 0.93
C GLU A 32 -19.61 9.75 1.94
N LEU A 33 -19.27 10.40 3.05
CA LEU A 33 -18.44 9.78 4.08
C LEU A 33 -19.16 8.61 4.77
N ALA A 34 -20.45 8.75 5.05
CA ALA A 34 -21.29 7.70 5.63
C ALA A 34 -21.38 6.44 4.75
N SER A 35 -21.19 6.57 3.44
CA SER A 35 -21.21 5.44 2.50
C SER A 35 -20.04 4.47 2.67
N LEU A 36 -18.93 4.90 3.30
CA LEU A 36 -17.66 4.17 3.40
C LEU A 36 -17.05 3.74 2.04
N LYS A 37 -17.47 4.40 0.94
CA LYS A 37 -16.96 4.12 -0.42
C LYS A 37 -15.99 5.20 -0.92
N VAL A 38 -15.75 6.25 -0.14
CA VAL A 38 -14.86 7.35 -0.51
C VAL A 38 -13.41 6.95 -0.24
N SER A 39 -12.55 7.15 -1.23
CA SER A 39 -11.11 6.96 -1.14
C SER A 39 -10.38 8.30 -1.27
N THR A 40 -9.19 8.40 -0.68
CA THR A 40 -8.30 9.56 -0.84
C THR A 40 -7.80 9.67 -2.28
N ASP A 41 -7.27 10.84 -2.64
CA ASP A 41 -6.84 11.15 -4.01
C ASP A 41 -5.54 10.48 -4.45
N ARG A 42 -4.83 9.84 -3.52
CA ARG A 42 -3.55 9.20 -3.77
C ARG A 42 -3.53 7.78 -3.24
N MET A 43 -2.67 6.96 -3.83
CA MET A 43 -2.34 5.61 -3.40
C MET A 43 -0.83 5.39 -3.44
N VAL A 44 -0.36 4.40 -2.68
CA VAL A 44 1.03 3.95 -2.71
C VAL A 44 1.13 2.70 -3.59
N VAL A 45 2.12 2.67 -4.48
CA VAL A 45 2.43 1.51 -5.34
C VAL A 45 3.89 1.13 -5.13
N ALA A 46 4.14 -0.15 -4.86
CA ALA A 46 5.47 -0.73 -4.83
C ALA A 46 5.49 -1.94 -5.77
N THR A 47 6.39 -1.92 -6.76
CA THR A 47 6.49 -2.98 -7.77
C THR A 47 7.65 -3.90 -7.43
N TRP A 48 7.45 -5.20 -7.58
CA TRP A 48 8.51 -6.21 -7.45
C TRP A 48 8.62 -7.04 -8.72
N THR A 49 9.84 -7.43 -9.09
CA THR A 49 10.09 -8.37 -10.19
C THR A 49 11.09 -9.44 -9.77
N SER A 50 10.98 -10.64 -10.35
CA SER A 50 11.91 -11.75 -10.10
C SER A 50 13.32 -11.53 -10.65
N HIS A 51 13.53 -10.48 -11.44
CA HIS A 51 14.85 -10.14 -11.99
C HIS A 51 15.59 -9.13 -11.12
N GLN A 52 14.89 -8.16 -10.52
CA GLN A 52 15.52 -7.01 -9.85
C GLN A 52 15.19 -6.90 -8.37
N GLY A 53 14.06 -7.47 -7.92
CA GLY A 53 13.52 -7.21 -6.59
C GLY A 53 12.54 -6.04 -6.58
N TRP A 54 12.49 -5.32 -5.47
CA TRP A 54 11.63 -4.14 -5.31
C TRP A 54 12.18 -2.93 -6.08
N ALA A 55 11.29 -2.25 -6.80
CA ALA A 55 11.55 -0.93 -7.36
C ALA A 55 11.30 0.17 -6.31
N ASN A 56 11.68 1.41 -6.63
CA ASN A 56 11.35 2.57 -5.80
C ASN A 56 9.83 2.66 -5.60
N PRO A 57 9.33 2.76 -4.35
CA PRO A 57 7.91 2.94 -4.11
C PRO A 57 7.47 4.32 -4.61
N GLN A 58 6.20 4.42 -5.00
CA GLN A 58 5.63 5.64 -5.57
C GLN A 58 4.33 6.02 -4.89
N VAL A 59 4.17 7.29 -4.51
CA VAL A 59 2.87 7.90 -4.23
C VAL A 59 2.32 8.45 -5.55
N VAL A 60 1.18 7.93 -5.99
CA VAL A 60 0.56 8.24 -7.29
C VAL A 60 -0.91 8.63 -7.11
N PRO A 61 -1.52 9.31 -8.10
CA PRO A 61 -2.97 9.54 -8.09
C PRO A 61 -3.75 8.23 -7.94
N TYR A 62 -4.83 8.25 -7.15
CA TYR A 62 -5.71 7.10 -6.96
C TYR A 62 -6.42 6.77 -8.27
N GLY A 63 -6.32 5.52 -8.71
CA GLY A 63 -6.86 5.10 -10.00
C GLY A 63 -6.85 3.58 -10.16
N PRO A 64 -7.31 3.07 -11.32
CA PRO A 64 -7.33 1.65 -11.60
C PRO A 64 -5.92 1.06 -11.60
N VAL A 65 -5.79 -0.17 -11.10
CA VAL A 65 -4.55 -0.95 -11.17
C VAL A 65 -4.59 -1.79 -12.44
N PRO A 66 -3.71 -1.55 -13.44
CA PRO A 66 -3.69 -2.34 -14.67
C PRO A 66 -3.14 -3.73 -14.39
N LEU A 67 -3.95 -4.76 -14.67
CA LEU A 67 -3.58 -6.16 -14.47
C LEU A 67 -3.87 -6.96 -15.74
N MET A 68 -2.96 -7.89 -16.06
CA MET A 68 -3.23 -8.90 -17.09
C MET A 68 -4.35 -9.82 -16.60
N PRO A 69 -5.26 -10.29 -17.47
CA PRO A 69 -6.31 -11.24 -17.08
C PRO A 69 -5.77 -12.54 -16.46
N SER A 70 -4.55 -12.93 -16.83
CA SER A 70 -3.84 -14.10 -16.31
C SER A 70 -3.10 -13.87 -14.98
N ALA A 71 -3.22 -12.69 -14.36
CA ALA A 71 -2.56 -12.41 -13.09
C ALA A 71 -3.00 -13.40 -12.00
N SER A 72 -2.03 -13.96 -11.26
CA SER A 72 -2.30 -14.96 -10.22
C SER A 72 -3.21 -14.45 -9.10
N ALA A 73 -3.18 -13.13 -8.82
CA ALA A 73 -4.11 -12.48 -7.91
C ALA A 73 -5.58 -12.67 -8.32
N LEU A 74 -5.87 -12.72 -9.63
CA LEU A 74 -7.21 -12.92 -10.19
C LEU A 74 -7.56 -14.41 -10.32
N GLN A 75 -6.60 -15.24 -10.73
CA GLN A 75 -6.85 -16.65 -11.05
C GLN A 75 -6.82 -17.57 -9.81
N TYR A 76 -5.93 -17.29 -8.87
CA TYR A 76 -5.62 -18.17 -7.75
C TYR A 76 -5.65 -17.45 -6.40
N ALA A 77 -6.21 -16.23 -6.35
CA ALA A 77 -6.26 -15.40 -5.16
C ALA A 77 -4.88 -15.24 -4.47
N THR A 78 -3.80 -15.16 -5.26
CA THR A 78 -2.43 -14.92 -4.73
C THR A 78 -2.27 -13.46 -4.29
N GLN A 79 -2.93 -13.11 -3.19
CA GLN A 79 -3.00 -11.77 -2.64
C GLN A 79 -3.29 -11.83 -1.13
N CYS A 80 -2.85 -10.79 -0.41
CA CYS A 80 -3.20 -10.55 0.97
C CYS A 80 -3.39 -9.04 1.19
N PHE A 81 -4.07 -8.65 2.27
CA PHE A 81 -4.33 -7.24 2.59
C PHE A 81 -4.15 -6.99 4.08
N GLU A 82 -4.09 -5.70 4.44
CA GLU A 82 -4.08 -5.25 5.82
C GLU A 82 -5.13 -4.17 6.08
N GLY A 83 -5.47 -3.99 7.37
CA GLY A 83 -6.47 -3.04 7.82
C GLY A 83 -6.01 -2.27 9.05
N MET A 84 -5.75 -0.97 8.88
CA MET A 84 -5.40 -0.07 9.97
C MET A 84 -6.05 1.31 9.79
N LYS A 85 -6.00 2.12 10.84
CA LYS A 85 -6.67 3.43 10.88
C LYS A 85 -5.70 4.52 11.30
N LEU A 86 -5.85 5.68 10.68
CA LEU A 86 -5.23 6.93 11.09
C LEU A 86 -6.26 7.77 11.85
N PHE A 87 -5.90 8.24 13.04
CA PHE A 87 -6.76 9.03 13.91
C PHE A 87 -6.21 10.44 14.04
N ARG A 88 -7.10 11.43 14.03
CA ARG A 88 -6.78 12.81 14.45
C ARG A 88 -7.13 12.96 15.92
N GLY A 89 -6.13 13.24 16.77
CA GLY A 89 -6.34 13.50 18.19
C GLY A 89 -7.01 14.85 18.43
N TYR A 90 -7.51 15.06 19.65
CA TYR A 90 -8.05 16.36 20.09
C TYR A 90 -7.01 17.50 20.00
N ASP A 91 -5.72 17.15 20.04
CA ASP A 91 -4.58 18.04 19.85
C ASP A 91 -4.24 18.30 18.37
N GLY A 92 -5.10 17.86 17.45
CA GLY A 92 -4.93 18.00 16.01
C GLY A 92 -3.90 17.06 15.38
N ARG A 93 -3.11 16.33 16.17
CA ARG A 93 -2.03 15.45 15.68
C ARG A 93 -2.59 14.15 15.12
N LEU A 94 -1.98 13.68 14.03
CA LEU A 94 -2.30 12.41 13.38
C LEU A 94 -1.55 11.25 14.04
N ARG A 95 -2.22 10.11 14.25
CA ARG A 95 -1.66 8.93 14.92
C ARG A 95 -2.11 7.64 14.28
N LEU A 96 -1.18 6.70 14.12
CA LEU A 96 -1.46 5.30 13.86
C LEU A 96 -1.42 4.52 15.18
N PHE A 97 -2.25 3.50 15.32
CA PHE A 97 -2.24 2.63 16.48
C PHE A 97 -1.45 1.35 16.19
N ARG A 98 -0.27 1.25 16.82
CA ARG A 98 0.65 0.10 16.74
C ARG A 98 0.87 -0.41 15.29
N PRO A 99 1.30 0.44 14.34
CA PRO A 99 1.39 0.08 12.93
C PRO A 99 2.32 -1.13 12.67
N LEU A 100 3.42 -1.26 13.42
CA LEU A 100 4.38 -2.35 13.27
C LEU A 100 3.75 -3.75 13.36
N TYR A 101 2.76 -3.99 14.22
CA TYR A 101 2.10 -5.30 14.28
C TYR A 101 1.26 -5.60 13.03
N ASN A 102 0.78 -4.58 12.31
CA ASN A 102 0.12 -4.79 11.02
C ASN A 102 1.17 -5.09 9.94
N CYS A 103 2.32 -4.41 9.96
CA CYS A 103 3.44 -4.72 9.05
C CYS A 103 3.96 -6.15 9.25
N GLU A 104 4.18 -6.58 10.50
CA GLU A 104 4.59 -7.95 10.84
C GLU A 104 3.56 -8.99 10.36
N ARG A 105 2.27 -8.71 10.54
CA ARG A 105 1.18 -9.60 10.09
C ARG A 105 1.09 -9.65 8.56
N MET A 106 1.32 -8.52 7.88
CA MET A 106 1.39 -8.46 6.43
C MET A 106 2.57 -9.28 5.89
N LEU A 107 3.77 -9.14 6.48
CA LEU A 107 4.93 -9.93 6.12
C LEU A 107 4.67 -11.43 6.31
N LYS A 108 4.11 -11.82 7.45
CA LYS A 108 3.73 -13.22 7.72
C LYS A 108 2.74 -13.76 6.69
N SER A 109 1.75 -12.96 6.31
CA SER A 109 0.75 -13.32 5.30
C SER A 109 1.38 -13.46 3.92
N ALA A 110 2.20 -12.48 3.50
CA ALA A 110 2.93 -12.49 2.24
C ALA A 110 3.84 -13.72 2.12
N THR A 111 4.64 -14.02 3.14
CA THR A 111 5.50 -15.22 3.17
C THR A 111 4.68 -16.50 3.09
N ARG A 112 3.51 -16.58 3.74
CA ARG A 112 2.66 -17.78 3.74
C ARG A 112 2.11 -18.12 2.35
N ILE A 113 1.90 -17.12 1.49
CA ILE A 113 1.43 -17.29 0.11
C ILE A 113 2.54 -17.07 -0.93
N SER A 114 3.81 -17.13 -0.52
CA SER A 114 4.99 -17.01 -1.38
C SER A 114 5.09 -15.69 -2.16
N LEU A 115 4.52 -14.61 -1.64
CA LEU A 115 4.79 -13.25 -2.13
C LEU A 115 6.18 -12.78 -1.66
N PRO A 116 6.78 -11.80 -2.36
CA PRO A 116 8.07 -11.23 -1.97
C PRO A 116 8.04 -10.66 -0.54
N GLY A 117 9.04 -11.01 0.26
CA GLY A 117 9.24 -10.41 1.57
C GLY A 117 9.70 -8.96 1.50
N PHE A 118 9.54 -8.25 2.62
CA PHE A 118 9.97 -6.86 2.82
C PHE A 118 10.32 -6.66 4.30
N ASP A 119 11.05 -5.59 4.60
CA ASP A 119 11.34 -5.17 5.97
C ASP A 119 10.08 -4.53 6.59
N PRO A 120 9.56 -5.01 7.74
CA PRO A 120 8.37 -4.45 8.35
C PRO A 120 8.55 -3.06 8.98
N GLU A 121 9.79 -2.54 9.10
CA GLU A 121 10.09 -1.20 9.62
C GLU A 121 10.22 -0.10 8.54
#